data_AF-A0A1H0NMX2-F1
#
_entry.id   AF-A0A1H0NMX2-F1
#
_cell.length_a   1.000
_cell.length_b   1.000
_cell.length_c   1.000
_cell.angle_alpha   90.00
_cell.angle_beta   90.00
_cell.angle_gamma   90.00
#
_symmetry.space_group_name_H-M   'P 1'
#
loop_
_entity.id
_entity.type
_entity.pdbx_description
1 polymer ?
#
loop_
_entity_poly.entity_id
_entity_poly.type
_entity_poly.pdbx_seq_one_letter_code
_entity_poly.pdbx_strand_id
1 'polypeptide(L)' 'MSPAAGDEDRRRRARYLAEVFGDVLPETTADERGPVPAEDRDDWYRWNRPPHHDS' A
#
# COMPACT_ATOMS: atom_id res chain seq x y z
N MET A 1 18.52 -1.36 -21.97
CA MET A 1 17.30 -2.14 -21.72
C MET A 1 16.65 -2.40 -23.06
N SER A 2 16.41 -3.66 -23.45
CA SER A 2 15.62 -3.93 -24.67
C SER A 2 14.17 -3.50 -24.44
N PRO A 3 13.45 -2.96 -25.44
CA PRO A 3 12.08 -2.44 -25.26
C PRO A 3 11.12 -3.49 -24.69
N ALA A 4 11.25 -4.75 -25.11
CA ALA A 4 10.46 -5.87 -24.60
C ALA A 4 10.65 -6.16 -23.10
N ALA A 5 11.84 -5.87 -22.54
CA ALA A 5 12.10 -6.08 -21.12
C ALA A 5 11.41 -5.04 -20.23
N GLY A 6 11.18 -3.82 -20.74
CA GLY A 6 10.44 -2.77 -20.03
C GLY A 6 8.93 -3.05 -19.96
N ASP A 7 8.38 -3.62 -21.03
CA ASP A 7 6.95 -3.96 -21.08
C ASP A 7 6.59 -5.10 -20.13
N GLU A 8 7.44 -6.13 -20.04
CA GLU A 8 7.25 -7.24 -19.10
C GLU A 8 7.32 -6.78 -17.64
N ASP A 9 8.24 -5.87 -17.30
CA ASP A 9 8.35 -5.34 -15.95
C ASP A 9 7.13 -4.48 -15.57
N ARG A 10 6.62 -3.67 -16.50
CA ARG A 10 5.39 -2.90 -16.31
C ARG A 10 4.18 -3.81 -16.08
N ARG A 11 4.05 -4.90 -16.85
CA ARG A 11 2.97 -5.91 -16.68
C ARG A 11 3.05 -6.60 -15.33
N ARG A 12 4.27 -6.99 -14.91
CA ARG A 12 4.50 -7.61 -13.61
C ARG A 12 4.10 -6.67 -12.47
N ARG A 13 4.48 -5.39 -12.57
CA ARG A 13 4.12 -4.38 -11.58
C ARG A 13 2.61 -4.12 -11.54
N ALA A 14 1.94 -4.06 -12.69
CA ALA A 14 0.49 -3.90 -12.75
C ALA A 14 -0.27 -5.07 -12.08
N ARG A 15 0.17 -6.31 -12.30
CA ARG A 15 -0.42 -7.49 -11.64
C ARG A 15 -0.26 -7.45 -10.12
N TYR A 16 0.93 -7.10 -9.65
CA TYR A 16 1.18 -6.96 -8.22
C TYR A 16 0.32 -5.86 -7.58
N LEU A 17 0.19 -4.71 -8.25
CA LEU A 17 -0.67 -3.63 -7.76
C LEU A 17 -2.14 -4.06 -7.72
N ALA A 18 -2.62 -4.81 -8.72
CA ALA A 18 -3.98 -5.34 -8.71
C ALA A 18 -4.23 -6.37 -7.60
N GLU A 19 -3.23 -7.19 -7.25
CA GLU A 19 -3.31 -8.12 -6.12
C GLU A 19 -3.47 -7.41 -4.77
N VAL A 20 -2.79 -6.27 -4.60
CA VAL A 20 -2.79 -5.51 -3.34
C VAL A 20 -3.95 -4.52 -3.26
N PHE A 21 -4.24 -3.82 -4.35
CA PHE A 21 -5.17 -2.68 -4.39
C PHE A 21 -6.44 -2.93 -5.20
N GLY A 22 -6.52 -4.03 -5.95
CA GLY A 22 -7.59 -4.27 -6.91
C GLY A 22 -7.41 -3.50 -8.22
N ASP A 23 -8.45 -3.48 -9.06
CA ASP A 23 -8.38 -2.88 -10.40
C ASP A 23 -8.39 -1.35 -10.39
N VAL A 24 -8.83 -0.73 -9.30
CA VAL A 24 -8.91 0.72 -9.14
C VAL A 24 -7.81 1.17 -8.19
N LEU A 25 -6.87 1.97 -8.71
CA LEU A 25 -5.82 2.55 -7.89
C LEU A 25 -6.31 3.84 -7.22
N PRO A 26 -5.79 4.15 -6.01
CA PRO A 26 -6.00 5.46 -5.40
C PRO A 26 -5.53 6.59 -6.31
N GLU A 27 -6.25 7.72 -6.27
CA GLU A 27 -5.92 8.92 -7.05
C GLU A 27 -4.65 9.60 -6.57
N THR A 28 -4.27 9.38 -5.32
CA THR A 28 -3.10 9.98 -4.67
C THR A 28 -2.15 8.90 -4.14
N THR A 29 -0.86 9.11 -4.31
CA THR A 29 0.16 8.27 -3.68
C THR A 29 0.45 8.71 -2.24
N ALA A 30 1.18 7.89 -1.49
CA ALA A 30 1.49 8.18 -0.09
C ALA A 30 2.37 9.42 0.10
N ASP A 31 3.20 9.77 -0.88
CA ASP A 31 4.06 10.95 -0.88
C ASP A 31 3.33 12.24 -1.28
N GLU A 32 2.30 12.15 -2.12
CA GLU A 32 1.44 13.29 -2.48
C GLU A 32 0.44 13.63 -1.38
N ARG A 33 0.02 12.60 -0.64
CA ARG A 33 -0.85 12.76 0.51
C ARG A 33 -0.07 13.50 1.59
N GLY A 34 -0.49 14.73 1.89
CA GLY A 34 0.11 15.58 2.92
C GLY A 34 0.17 14.88 4.28
N PRO A 35 0.87 15.48 5.26
CA PRO A 35 1.02 14.89 6.59
C PRO A 35 -0.35 14.51 7.15
N VAL A 36 -0.56 13.19 7.30
CA VAL A 36 -1.74 12.65 7.97
C VAL A 36 -1.73 13.22 9.39
N PRO A 37 -2.88 13.67 9.93
CA PRO A 37 -2.97 13.99 11.35
C PRO A 37 -2.33 12.84 12.12
N ALA A 38 -1.51 13.15 13.12
CA ALA A 38 -1.01 12.13 14.02
C ALA A 38 -2.23 11.54 14.73
N GLU A 39 -2.86 10.52 14.14
CA GLU A 39 -3.78 9.66 14.85
C GLU A 39 -3.01 9.15 16.05
N ASP A 40 -3.63 9.24 17.23
CA ASP A 40 -2.99 8.82 18.47
C ASP A 40 -2.50 7.38 18.26
N ARG A 41 -1.17 7.21 18.22
CA ARG A 41 -0.54 5.95 17.85
C ARG A 41 -1.00 4.83 18.77
N ASP A 42 -1.32 5.17 20.02
CA ASP A 42 -1.84 4.24 21.01
C ASP A 42 -3.28 3.81 20.67
N ASP A 43 -4.11 4.71 20.14
CA ASP A 43 -5.47 4.40 19.73
C ASP A 43 -5.51 3.55 18.45
N TRP A 44 -4.70 3.88 17.44
CA TRP A 44 -4.56 3.03 16.25
C TRP A 44 -4.09 1.62 16.65
N TYR A 45 -3.09 1.54 17.54
CA TYR A 45 -2.57 0.28 18.04
C TYR A 45 -3.63 -0.53 18.78
N ARG A 46 -4.42 0.10 19.66
CA ARG A 46 -5.52 -0.59 20.37
C ARG A 46 -6.57 -1.17 19.43
N TRP A 47 -6.88 -0.49 18.34
CA TRP A 47 -7.88 -0.94 17.36
C TRP A 47 -7.37 -2.04 16.43
N ASN A 48 -6.06 -2.09 16.20
CA ASN A 48 -5.43 -3.02 15.26
C ASN A 48 -4.62 -4.13 15.95
N ARG A 49 -4.51 -4.14 17.29
CA ARG A 49 -3.71 -5.17 17.97
C ARG A 49 -4.34 -6.56 17.80
N PRO A 50 -3.54 -7.58 17.45
CA PRO A 50 -4.03 -8.96 17.43
C PRO A 50 -4.55 -9.41 18.81
N PRO A 51 -5.58 -10.28 18.87
CA PRO A 51 -6.20 -10.71 20.12
C PRO A 51 -5.29 -11.52 21.06
N HIS A 52 -4.13 -11.96 20.60
CA HIS A 52 -3.14 -12.75 21.37
C HIS A 52 -1.90 -11.95 21.78
N HIS A 53 -1.94 -10.62 21.69
CA HIS A 53 -0.73 -9.80 21.84
C HIS A 53 -0.20 -9.69 23.28
N ASP A 54 -1.03 -10.00 24.30
CA ASP A 54 -0.65 -9.82 25.71
C ASP A 54 -0.36 -11.14 26.45
N SER A 55 -0.15 -12.23 25.71
CA SER A 55 0.17 -13.56 26.26
C SER A 55 1.63 -13.96 26.07
#